data_AF-I4KB71-F1
#
_entry.id   AF-I4KB71-F1
#
_cell.length_a   1.000
_cell.length_b   1.000
_cell.length_c   1.000
_cell.angle_alpha   90.00
_cell.angle_beta   90.00
_cell.angle_gamma   90.00
#
_symmetry.space_group_name_H-M   'P 1'
#
loop_
_entity.id
_entity.type
_entity.pdbx_description
1 polymer ?
#
loop_
_entity_poly.entity_id
_entity_poly.type
_entity_poly.pdbx_seq_one_letter_code
_entity_poly.pdbx_strand_id
1 'polypeptide(L)'
;MKARFLPPRVGHYGNLVWRREEFVNKNAEISSSLKKLRSLGYWASAFPEGDGVTFSAPSFTADEDDRDILEDFRNCFDWIDIEQAQSHDSNTEIAELETDNRTLDCTIIIPLEKIYIQKTLTLGKYTYFCRKEFDQEPYERLSDLETEYVQFNCKLNYRDLLRLNRTIDHNDYVINKCLSLAEHALDIIRYSHSSFKNKAFTPNPAGQRDDGFYDVEIIPSESTHLKPLKLSGISKPLSVSNNWLGPQVDDLFYPGTHYLAAIYNEEITNEISSSVISSLRSCRQSFYSIGSESQFLNLLFTLDGLADPEKKWTGWKHRSYIAALICERSPNKFHSILEEFDRIYNDIRNKLVHEGRDFYQIPDDPDDVSETIYCYIKTLIQLIADKGFSNKSELKQYAMTLLKEQIYKDKCHEVVQRVSIVREKKPEHLSW
;
A
#
# COMPACT_ATOMS: atom_id res chain seq x y z
N MET A 1 -33.99 3.63 16.66
CA MET A 1 -33.35 4.67 15.84
C MET A 1 -32.88 5.75 16.78
N LYS A 2 -31.59 6.07 16.74
CA LYS A 2 -30.98 7.04 17.66
C LYS A 2 -30.56 8.30 16.93
N ALA A 3 -30.63 9.44 17.60
CA ALA A 3 -30.12 10.71 17.11
C ALA A 3 -29.37 11.47 18.20
N ARG A 4 -28.42 12.32 17.79
CA ARG A 4 -27.61 13.17 18.66
C ARG A 4 -28.02 14.62 18.47
N PHE A 5 -28.37 15.27 19.57
CA PHE A 5 -28.77 16.67 19.59
C PHE A 5 -27.58 17.57 19.95
N LEU A 6 -27.23 18.46 19.03
CA LEU A 6 -26.24 19.51 19.19
C LEU A 6 -26.96 20.85 19.33
N PRO A 7 -26.91 21.51 20.50
CA PRO A 7 -27.59 22.78 20.71
C PRO A 7 -26.99 23.90 19.85
N PRO A 8 -27.81 24.92 19.50
CA PRO A 8 -27.32 26.10 18.79
C PRO A 8 -26.34 26.89 19.67
N ARG A 9 -25.46 27.68 19.04
CA ARG A 9 -24.44 28.48 19.73
C ARG A 9 -24.38 29.87 19.14
N VAL A 10 -23.74 30.81 19.83
CA VAL A 10 -23.53 32.16 19.31
C VAL A 10 -22.87 32.07 17.92
N GLY A 11 -23.59 32.52 16.88
CA GLY A 11 -23.12 32.50 15.49
C GLY A 11 -23.24 31.15 14.75
N HIS A 12 -23.82 30.11 15.37
CA HIS A 12 -23.94 28.77 14.79
C HIS A 12 -25.34 28.17 15.00
N TYR A 13 -25.86 27.53 13.96
CA TYR A 13 -27.09 26.73 14.04
C TYR A 13 -26.88 25.48 14.91
N GLY A 14 -27.96 25.01 15.52
CA GLY A 14 -28.01 23.70 16.16
C GLY A 14 -28.23 22.60 15.12
N ASN A 15 -27.85 21.37 15.46
CA ASN A 15 -28.02 20.22 14.59
C ASN A 15 -28.61 19.03 15.36
N LEU A 16 -29.55 18.31 14.75
CA LEU A 16 -29.94 16.96 15.16
C LEU A 16 -29.40 16.00 14.10
N VAL A 17 -28.49 15.10 14.48
CA VAL A 17 -27.82 14.20 13.52
C VAL A 17 -28.10 12.74 13.82
N TRP A 18 -28.12 11.92 12.79
CA TRP A 18 -28.39 10.49 12.90
C TRP A 18 -27.72 9.69 11.77
N ARG A 19 -27.75 8.37 11.90
CA ARG A 19 -27.27 7.47 10.86
C ARG A 19 -28.26 7.42 9.70
N ARG A 20 -27.88 7.90 8.51
CA ARG A 20 -28.74 8.00 7.33
C ARG A 20 -29.53 6.72 7.02
N GLU A 21 -28.88 5.55 7.07
CA GLU A 21 -29.47 4.26 6.68
C GLU A 21 -30.71 3.90 7.49
N GLU A 22 -30.78 4.33 8.76
CA GLU A 22 -31.93 4.07 9.63
C GLU A 22 -33.15 4.93 9.26
N PHE A 23 -32.94 6.01 8.51
CA PHE A 23 -33.92 7.08 8.28
C PHE A 23 -34.32 7.28 6.82
N VAL A 24 -33.73 6.54 5.86
CA VAL A 24 -33.97 6.69 4.41
C VAL A 24 -35.47 6.66 4.03
N ASN A 25 -36.26 5.86 4.75
CA ASN A 25 -37.70 5.69 4.47
C ASN A 25 -38.61 6.51 5.41
N LYS A 26 -38.07 7.52 6.11
CA LYS A 26 -38.76 8.29 7.15
C LYS A 26 -39.07 9.74 6.75
N ASN A 27 -39.08 10.03 5.45
CA ASN A 27 -39.30 11.39 4.93
C ASN A 27 -40.64 12.01 5.39
N ALA A 28 -41.70 11.21 5.51
CA ALA A 28 -43.00 11.69 5.96
C ALA A 28 -42.99 12.05 7.44
N GLU A 29 -42.40 11.18 8.28
CA GLU A 29 -42.22 11.40 9.71
C GLU A 29 -41.31 12.61 9.99
N ILE A 30 -40.17 12.71 9.29
CA ILE A 30 -39.27 13.88 9.38
C ILE A 30 -40.01 15.16 9.00
N SER A 31 -40.75 15.16 7.89
CA SER A 31 -41.53 16.33 7.45
C SER A 31 -42.61 16.72 8.45
N SER A 32 -43.24 15.75 9.12
CA SER A 32 -44.22 15.99 10.17
C SER A 32 -43.57 16.62 11.41
N SER A 33 -42.46 16.05 11.89
CA SER A 33 -41.69 16.58 13.02
C SER A 33 -41.15 17.99 12.76
N LEU A 34 -40.68 18.28 11.54
CA LEU A 34 -40.25 19.62 11.14
C LEU A 34 -41.41 20.63 11.15
N LYS A 35 -42.63 20.24 10.79
CA LYS A 35 -43.82 21.10 10.90
C LYS A 35 -44.15 21.40 12.37
N LYS A 36 -44.06 20.40 13.25
CA LYS A 36 -44.23 20.58 14.70
C LYS A 36 -43.21 21.60 15.23
N LEU A 37 -41.91 21.43 14.94
CA LEU A 37 -40.87 22.38 15.36
C LEU A 37 -41.11 23.80 14.85
N ARG A 38 -41.44 23.95 13.57
CA ARG A 38 -41.73 25.28 12.99
C ARG A 38 -42.94 25.96 13.62
N SER A 39 -43.91 25.20 14.13
CA SER A 39 -45.05 25.75 14.86
C SER A 39 -44.68 26.28 16.25
N LEU A 40 -43.58 25.79 16.84
CA LEU A 40 -42.98 26.31 18.08
C LEU A 40 -42.09 27.54 17.82
N GLY A 41 -41.94 27.97 16.57
CA GLY A 41 -41.16 29.15 16.18
C GLY A 41 -39.73 28.86 15.74
N TYR A 42 -39.28 27.60 15.78
CA TYR A 42 -37.96 27.23 15.27
C TYR A 42 -37.90 27.38 13.75
N TRP A 43 -36.78 27.88 13.24
CA TRP A 43 -36.40 27.58 11.86
C TRP A 43 -35.69 26.23 11.85
N ALA A 44 -36.13 25.28 11.03
CA ALA A 44 -35.54 23.95 10.93
C ALA A 44 -35.63 23.40 9.49
N SER A 45 -34.56 22.76 9.02
CA SER A 45 -34.47 22.14 7.70
C SER A 45 -33.71 20.82 7.76
N ALA A 46 -34.21 19.79 7.07
CA ALA A 46 -33.47 18.55 6.88
C ALA A 46 -32.23 18.78 6.01
N PHE A 47 -31.17 18.04 6.27
CA PHE A 47 -30.01 17.99 5.39
C PHE A 47 -30.38 17.29 4.07
N PRO A 48 -29.90 17.80 2.91
CA PRO A 48 -30.09 17.14 1.62
C PRO A 48 -29.63 15.68 1.61
N GLU A 49 -28.60 15.36 2.39
CA GLU A 49 -27.99 14.04 2.52
C GLU A 49 -28.85 13.07 3.35
N GLY A 50 -29.80 13.58 4.14
CA GLY A 50 -30.76 12.80 4.93
C GLY A 50 -30.23 12.25 6.25
N ASP A 51 -29.10 12.75 6.74
CA ASP A 51 -28.42 12.35 7.98
C ASP A 51 -28.64 13.32 9.15
N GLY A 52 -29.56 14.27 9.00
CA GLY A 52 -29.91 15.18 10.08
C GLY A 52 -30.81 16.35 9.71
N VAL A 53 -30.95 17.25 10.67
CA VAL A 53 -31.70 18.51 10.60
C VAL A 53 -30.84 19.61 11.21
N THR A 54 -30.76 20.74 10.54
CA THR A 54 -30.21 21.98 11.10
C THR A 54 -31.33 22.91 11.54
N PHE A 55 -31.11 23.69 12.60
CA PHE A 55 -32.13 24.57 13.16
C PHE A 55 -31.56 25.81 13.88
N SER A 56 -32.40 26.83 14.05
CA SER A 56 -32.18 27.96 14.95
C SER A 56 -33.40 28.22 15.82
N ALA A 57 -33.15 28.62 17.07
CA ALA A 57 -34.18 29.00 18.03
C ALA A 57 -34.87 30.35 17.65
N PRO A 58 -36.13 30.57 18.08
CA PRO A 58 -36.90 31.78 17.75
C PRO A 58 -36.28 33.08 18.28
N SER A 59 -35.50 33.00 19.36
CA SER A 59 -34.73 34.09 19.94
C SER A 59 -33.36 33.58 20.38
N PHE A 60 -32.28 34.11 19.80
CA PHE A 60 -30.90 33.97 20.32
C PHE A 60 -30.70 34.78 21.62
N THR A 61 -31.68 34.74 22.53
CA THR A 61 -31.48 35.21 23.90
C THR A 61 -30.70 34.12 24.61
N ALA A 62 -29.56 34.48 25.19
CA ALA A 62 -28.65 33.56 25.92
C ALA A 62 -29.27 32.88 27.16
N ASP A 63 -30.60 32.92 27.29
CA ASP A 63 -31.40 32.55 28.47
C ASP A 63 -32.31 31.33 28.25
N GLU A 64 -32.42 30.77 27.02
CA GLU A 64 -33.08 29.46 26.83
C GLU A 64 -32.11 28.34 27.22
N ASP A 65 -32.46 27.54 28.22
CA ASP A 65 -31.66 26.40 28.68
C ASP A 65 -31.63 25.34 27.56
N ASP A 66 -30.44 24.85 27.19
CA ASP A 66 -30.26 23.77 26.20
C ASP A 66 -31.19 22.57 26.47
N ARG A 67 -31.55 22.36 27.75
CA ARG A 67 -32.49 21.32 28.19
C ARG A 67 -33.91 21.52 27.68
N ASP A 68 -34.39 22.76 27.61
CA ASP A 68 -35.75 23.07 27.14
C ASP A 68 -35.84 22.84 25.62
N ILE A 69 -34.81 23.26 24.87
CA ILE A 69 -34.72 23.02 23.43
C ILE A 69 -34.62 21.52 23.14
N LEU A 70 -33.81 20.78 23.89
CA LEU A 70 -33.71 19.33 23.74
C LEU A 70 -35.08 18.64 23.96
N GLU A 71 -35.84 19.09 24.95
CA GLU A 71 -37.15 18.52 25.26
C GLU A 71 -38.18 18.82 24.15
N ASP A 72 -38.17 20.02 23.58
CA ASP A 72 -38.97 20.36 22.40
C ASP A 72 -38.65 19.45 21.20
N PHE A 73 -37.37 19.15 20.99
CA PHE A 73 -36.95 18.20 19.96
C PHE A 73 -37.43 16.78 20.25
N ARG A 74 -37.35 16.31 21.49
CA ARG A 74 -37.89 14.99 21.91
C ARG A 74 -39.40 14.90 21.69
N ASN A 75 -40.14 15.97 21.97
CA ASN A 75 -41.58 16.03 21.76
C ASN A 75 -41.96 16.08 20.27
N CYS A 76 -41.18 16.80 19.46
CA CYS A 76 -41.45 16.91 18.02
C CYS A 76 -41.04 15.65 17.24
N PHE A 77 -39.96 14.99 17.66
CA PHE A 77 -39.44 13.72 17.13
C PHE A 77 -39.72 12.56 18.09
N ASP A 78 -40.98 12.45 18.54
CA ASP A 78 -41.52 11.42 19.44
C ASP A 78 -41.31 9.95 19.02
N TRP A 79 -40.84 9.74 17.79
CA TRP A 79 -40.55 8.44 17.19
C TRP A 79 -39.05 8.10 17.13
N ILE A 80 -38.17 8.98 17.63
CA ILE A 80 -36.71 8.82 17.69
C ILE A 80 -36.24 8.89 19.15
N ASP A 81 -35.22 8.09 19.49
CA ASP A 81 -34.50 8.22 20.75
C ASP A 81 -33.42 9.32 20.62
N ILE A 82 -33.68 10.50 21.20
CA ILE A 82 -32.78 11.67 21.13
C ILE A 82 -31.96 11.80 22.41
N GLU A 83 -30.65 11.66 22.24
CA GLU A 83 -29.65 11.86 23.28
C GLU A 83 -28.89 13.18 23.04
N GLN A 84 -28.50 13.87 24.12
CA GLN A 84 -27.59 15.01 24.02
C GLN A 84 -26.25 14.56 23.43
N ALA A 85 -25.70 15.34 22.51
CA ALA A 85 -24.37 15.11 21.94
C ALA A 85 -23.27 15.23 23.01
N GLN A 86 -22.21 14.43 22.89
CA GLN A 86 -21.05 14.48 23.79
C GLN A 86 -19.99 15.48 23.31
N SER A 87 -20.02 15.80 22.03
CA SER A 87 -19.17 16.76 21.35
C SER A 87 -20.02 17.84 20.68
N HIS A 88 -19.36 18.87 20.17
CA HIS A 88 -19.99 19.95 19.43
C HIS A 88 -19.80 19.83 17.93
N ASP A 89 -19.42 18.63 17.48
CA ASP A 89 -19.06 18.38 16.11
C ASP A 89 -19.94 17.27 15.52
N SER A 90 -20.73 17.63 14.53
CA SER A 90 -21.67 16.71 13.89
C SER A 90 -21.00 15.47 13.32
N ASN A 91 -19.80 15.57 12.73
CA ASN A 91 -19.12 14.41 12.16
C ASN A 91 -18.70 13.41 13.24
N THR A 92 -18.25 13.89 14.40
CA THR A 92 -17.87 13.07 15.55
C THR A 92 -19.09 12.32 16.09
N GLU A 93 -20.21 13.00 16.26
CA GLU A 93 -21.47 12.38 16.69
C GLU A 93 -21.98 11.35 15.69
N ILE A 94 -21.95 11.66 14.38
CA ILE A 94 -22.33 10.70 13.32
C ILE A 94 -21.39 9.49 13.35
N ALA A 95 -20.09 9.69 13.54
CA ALA A 95 -19.11 8.60 13.63
C ALA A 95 -19.34 7.68 14.83
N GLU A 96 -19.92 8.17 15.92
CA GLU A 96 -20.30 7.34 17.08
C GLU A 96 -21.59 6.54 16.84
N LEU A 97 -22.50 7.07 16.03
CA LEU A 97 -23.73 6.39 15.63
C LEU A 97 -23.51 5.38 14.48
N GLU A 98 -22.44 5.55 13.70
CA GLU A 98 -22.15 4.72 12.54
C GLU A 98 -21.62 3.34 12.87
N THR A 99 -21.84 2.42 11.93
CA THR A 99 -21.33 1.04 12.04
C THR A 99 -19.95 0.90 11.40
N ASP A 100 -19.10 0.05 11.99
CA ASP A 100 -17.76 -0.24 11.47
C ASP A 100 -17.74 -0.94 10.10
N ASN A 101 -18.87 -1.42 9.61
CA ASN A 101 -18.95 -2.13 8.33
C ASN A 101 -19.29 -1.21 7.15
N ARG A 102 -19.63 0.06 7.40
CA ARG A 102 -19.96 1.00 6.33
C ARG A 102 -18.68 1.51 5.67
N THR A 103 -18.52 1.22 4.39
CA THR A 103 -17.41 1.72 3.58
C THR A 103 -17.93 2.64 2.49
N LEU A 104 -17.15 3.66 2.11
CA LEU A 104 -17.37 4.49 0.94
C LEU A 104 -16.35 4.17 -0.15
N ASP A 105 -16.82 4.13 -1.39
CA ASP A 105 -15.95 4.17 -2.55
C ASP A 105 -15.31 5.57 -2.66
N CYS A 106 -13.97 5.61 -2.72
CA CYS A 106 -13.19 6.83 -2.76
C CYS A 106 -12.15 6.77 -3.88
N THR A 107 -11.92 7.88 -4.55
CA THR A 107 -10.73 8.08 -5.39
C THR A 107 -9.61 8.65 -4.54
N ILE A 108 -8.47 7.99 -4.56
CA ILE A 108 -7.27 8.35 -3.81
C ILE A 108 -6.23 8.89 -4.77
N ILE A 109 -5.64 10.04 -4.43
CA ILE A 109 -4.60 10.69 -5.22
C ILE A 109 -3.38 10.91 -4.31
N ILE A 110 -2.22 10.43 -4.77
CA ILE A 110 -0.98 10.43 -3.99
C ILE A 110 0.13 11.06 -4.83
N PRO A 111 0.74 12.18 -4.40
CA PRO A 111 1.87 12.75 -5.11
C PRO A 111 3.05 11.77 -5.14
N LEU A 112 3.79 11.79 -6.24
CA LEU A 112 5.00 11.00 -6.41
C LEU A 112 6.19 11.95 -6.58
N GLU A 113 7.15 11.87 -5.67
CA GLU A 113 8.40 12.63 -5.76
C GLU A 113 9.54 11.77 -6.29
N LYS A 114 10.53 12.43 -6.89
CA LYS A 114 11.72 11.78 -7.47
C LYS A 114 11.32 10.73 -8.49
N ILE A 115 10.49 11.12 -9.44
CA ILE A 115 10.09 10.32 -10.59
C ILE A 115 9.74 11.30 -11.70
N TYR A 116 10.07 10.94 -12.93
CA TYR A 116 9.64 11.69 -14.10
C TYR A 116 8.75 10.77 -14.95
N ILE A 117 7.50 11.18 -15.17
CA ILE A 117 6.55 10.43 -16.00
C ILE A 117 6.36 11.22 -17.29
N GLN A 118 6.77 10.64 -18.42
CA GLN A 118 6.75 11.31 -19.73
C GLN A 118 5.33 11.63 -20.21
N LYS A 119 4.39 10.72 -19.96
CA LYS A 119 2.97 10.81 -20.36
C LYS A 119 2.11 10.08 -19.33
N THR A 120 0.84 10.44 -19.18
CA THR A 120 -0.08 9.70 -18.32
C THR A 120 -0.21 8.24 -18.78
N LEU A 121 -0.08 7.30 -17.85
CA LEU A 121 -0.09 5.85 -18.09
C LEU A 121 -1.11 5.18 -17.17
N THR A 122 -1.80 4.15 -17.65
CA THR A 122 -2.68 3.32 -16.83
C THR A 122 -2.19 1.88 -16.85
N LEU A 123 -2.06 1.28 -15.68
CA LEU A 123 -1.74 -0.14 -15.52
C LEU A 123 -2.56 -0.73 -14.39
N GLY A 124 -3.43 -1.67 -14.74
CA GLY A 124 -4.44 -2.19 -13.83
C GLY A 124 -5.35 -1.08 -13.29
N LYS A 125 -5.53 -1.03 -11.97
CA LYS A 125 -6.35 -0.02 -11.28
C LYS A 125 -5.62 1.32 -11.03
N TYR A 126 -4.34 1.40 -11.36
CA TYR A 126 -3.52 2.58 -11.11
C TYR A 126 -3.39 3.42 -12.38
N THR A 127 -3.63 4.71 -12.24
CA THR A 127 -3.31 5.70 -13.27
C THR A 127 -2.21 6.60 -12.75
N TYR A 128 -1.09 6.63 -13.46
CA TYR A 128 0.10 7.41 -13.16
C TYR A 128 0.05 8.67 -14.02
N PHE A 129 -0.21 9.82 -13.41
CA PHE A 129 -0.30 11.08 -14.11
C PHE A 129 1.08 11.71 -14.23
N CYS A 130 1.39 12.20 -15.43
CA CYS A 130 2.54 13.07 -15.64
C CYS A 130 2.31 14.43 -15.00
N ARG A 131 3.35 15.28 -15.00
CA ARG A 131 3.20 16.68 -14.59
C ARG A 131 2.12 17.37 -15.41
N LYS A 132 1.42 18.30 -14.77
CA LYS A 132 0.30 19.01 -15.38
C LYS A 132 0.66 19.72 -16.67
N GLU A 133 1.88 20.28 -16.75
CA GLU A 133 2.40 20.98 -17.93
C GLU A 133 2.62 20.08 -19.15
N PHE A 134 2.77 18.77 -18.94
CA PHE A 134 2.95 17.76 -20.01
C PHE A 134 1.68 16.93 -20.25
N ASP A 135 0.64 17.11 -19.44
CA ASP A 135 -0.62 16.42 -19.59
C ASP A 135 -1.35 16.94 -20.83
N GLN A 136 -1.88 16.02 -21.64
CA GLN A 136 -2.64 16.37 -22.85
C GLN A 136 -4.06 16.85 -22.48
N GLU A 137 -4.59 16.37 -21.35
CA GLU A 137 -5.95 16.65 -20.89
C GLU A 137 -5.96 17.14 -19.44
N PRO A 138 -5.25 18.25 -19.11
CA PRO A 138 -5.09 18.71 -17.73
C PRO A 138 -6.40 19.13 -17.06
N TYR A 139 -7.45 19.38 -17.85
CA TYR A 139 -8.80 19.71 -17.37
C TYR A 139 -9.59 18.51 -16.85
N GLU A 140 -9.15 17.27 -17.15
CA GLU A 140 -9.77 16.05 -16.61
C GLU A 140 -9.15 15.60 -15.29
N ARG A 141 -8.03 16.21 -14.89
CA ARG A 141 -7.36 15.91 -13.63
C ARG A 141 -8.26 16.28 -12.46
N LEU A 142 -8.39 15.33 -11.52
CA LEU A 142 -9.16 15.54 -10.29
C LEU A 142 -8.37 16.31 -9.22
N SER A 143 -7.06 16.47 -9.41
CA SER A 143 -6.16 17.13 -8.48
C SER A 143 -5.47 18.34 -9.10
N ASP A 144 -5.26 19.36 -8.28
CA ASP A 144 -4.50 20.57 -8.63
C ASP A 144 -2.97 20.38 -8.52
N LEU A 145 -2.49 19.20 -8.13
CA LEU A 145 -1.06 18.91 -8.00
C LEU A 145 -0.32 19.15 -9.31
N GLU A 146 0.71 20.00 -9.28
CA GLU A 146 1.52 20.29 -10.47
C GLU A 146 2.51 19.15 -10.80
N THR A 147 2.84 18.32 -9.80
CA THR A 147 3.77 17.20 -9.91
C THR A 147 3.12 15.93 -10.46
N GLU A 148 3.94 14.92 -10.70
CA GLU A 148 3.54 13.54 -10.89
C GLU A 148 2.72 13.02 -9.69
N TYR A 149 1.70 12.20 -9.97
CA TYR A 149 0.91 11.54 -8.94
C TYR A 149 0.35 10.20 -9.42
N VAL A 150 -0.05 9.34 -8.49
CA VAL A 150 -0.85 8.15 -8.78
C VAL A 150 -2.27 8.31 -8.28
N GLN A 151 -3.22 7.88 -9.10
CA GLN A 151 -4.64 7.84 -8.80
C GLN A 151 -5.17 6.41 -8.86
N PHE A 152 -5.99 6.04 -7.88
CA PHE A 152 -6.70 4.76 -7.86
C PHE A 152 -7.95 4.84 -6.99
N ASN A 153 -8.88 3.90 -7.19
CA ASN A 153 -10.08 3.80 -6.35
C ASN A 153 -9.88 2.78 -5.23
N CYS A 154 -10.39 3.06 -4.04
CA CYS A 154 -10.43 2.12 -2.94
C CYS A 154 -11.63 2.36 -2.01
N LYS A 155 -11.95 1.36 -1.19
CA LYS A 155 -12.98 1.46 -0.16
C LYS A 155 -12.37 1.91 1.16
N LEU A 156 -12.83 3.05 1.67
CA LEU A 156 -12.46 3.56 2.99
C LEU A 156 -13.64 3.43 3.95
N ASN A 157 -13.36 3.21 5.22
CA ASN A 157 -14.43 3.14 6.22
C ASN A 157 -15.02 4.54 6.44
N TYR A 158 -16.35 4.67 6.41
CA TYR A 158 -17.01 5.97 6.52
C TYR A 158 -16.76 6.63 7.88
N ARG A 159 -16.77 5.82 8.94
CA ARG A 159 -16.47 6.26 10.32
C ARG A 159 -15.06 6.85 10.42
N ASP A 160 -14.09 6.25 9.74
CA ASP A 160 -12.72 6.78 9.71
C ASP A 160 -12.67 8.15 9.03
N LEU A 161 -13.41 8.33 7.92
CA LEU A 161 -13.43 9.60 7.20
C LEU A 161 -14.10 10.72 8.00
N LEU A 162 -15.18 10.42 8.73
CA LEU A 162 -15.86 11.38 9.61
C LEU A 162 -14.96 11.87 10.76
N ARG A 163 -14.05 11.01 11.22
CA ARG A 163 -13.11 11.29 12.33
C ARG A 163 -11.81 11.96 11.88
N LEU A 164 -11.66 12.28 10.59
CA LEU A 164 -10.51 13.05 10.12
C LEU A 164 -10.47 14.45 10.75
N ASN A 165 -9.26 14.98 10.87
CA ASN A 165 -8.92 16.27 11.47
C ASN A 165 -9.30 16.41 12.96
N ARG A 166 -9.52 15.28 13.65
CA ARG A 166 -9.75 15.25 15.11
C ARG A 166 -8.45 15.10 15.88
N THR A 167 -7.63 14.14 15.48
CA THR A 167 -6.32 13.88 16.08
C THR A 167 -5.31 13.61 14.98
N ILE A 168 -4.04 13.91 15.27
CA ILE A 168 -2.92 13.62 14.37
C ILE A 168 -2.84 12.11 14.16
N ASP A 169 -2.92 11.32 15.24
CA ASP A 169 -2.86 9.85 15.17
C ASP A 169 -3.92 9.23 14.24
N HIS A 170 -5.15 9.76 14.25
CA HIS A 170 -6.22 9.25 13.39
C HIS A 170 -6.01 9.67 11.93
N ASN A 171 -5.52 10.89 11.69
CA ASN A 171 -5.12 11.31 10.36
C ASN A 171 -3.99 10.42 9.82
N ASP A 172 -2.96 10.16 10.62
CA ASP A 172 -1.83 9.30 10.25
C ASP A 172 -2.27 7.86 9.98
N TYR A 173 -3.25 7.34 10.72
CA TYR A 173 -3.86 6.04 10.44
C TYR A 173 -4.46 5.97 9.03
N VAL A 174 -5.30 6.95 8.67
CA VAL A 174 -5.95 6.98 7.34
C VAL A 174 -4.93 7.27 6.23
N ILE A 175 -3.99 8.18 6.45
CA ILE A 175 -2.87 8.46 5.54
C ILE A 175 -2.11 7.16 5.27
N ASN A 176 -1.63 6.47 6.30
CA ASN A 176 -0.82 5.25 6.16
C ASN A 176 -1.59 4.12 5.43
N LYS A 177 -2.91 4.02 5.63
CA LYS A 177 -3.75 3.07 4.88
C LYS A 177 -3.75 3.38 3.37
N CYS A 178 -3.89 4.65 2.99
CA CYS A 178 -3.85 5.08 1.59
C CYS A 178 -2.45 4.89 0.98
N LEU A 179 -1.41 5.30 1.70
CA LEU A 179 -0.02 5.14 1.27
C LEU A 179 0.34 3.68 1.05
N SER A 180 -0.09 2.77 1.92
CA SER A 180 0.16 1.32 1.79
C SER A 180 -0.35 0.77 0.45
N LEU A 181 -1.52 1.24 -0.01
CA LEU A 181 -2.09 0.84 -1.30
C LEU A 181 -1.39 1.50 -2.49
N ALA A 182 -0.91 2.73 -2.32
CA ALA A 182 -0.15 3.47 -3.33
C ALA A 182 1.25 2.90 -3.52
N GLU A 183 1.85 2.34 -2.46
CA GLU A 183 3.14 1.68 -2.55
C GLU A 183 3.13 0.48 -3.48
N HIS A 184 2.00 -0.22 -3.64
CA HIS A 184 1.86 -1.27 -4.66
C HIS A 184 2.04 -0.74 -6.08
N ALA A 185 1.56 0.49 -6.34
CA ALA A 185 1.76 1.14 -7.63
C ALA A 185 3.24 1.47 -7.88
N LEU A 186 3.95 1.95 -6.85
CA LEU A 186 5.38 2.21 -6.92
C LEU A 186 6.22 0.92 -6.93
N ASP A 187 5.75 -0.19 -6.36
CA ASP A 187 6.43 -1.48 -6.43
C ASP A 187 6.61 -1.92 -7.89
N ILE A 188 5.63 -1.65 -8.77
CA ILE A 188 5.73 -1.91 -10.21
C ILE A 188 6.82 -1.04 -10.86
N ILE A 189 6.88 0.24 -10.50
CA ILE A 189 7.91 1.16 -11.02
C ILE A 189 9.29 0.73 -10.54
N ARG A 190 9.46 0.44 -9.24
CA ARG A 190 10.73 -0.01 -8.66
C ARG A 190 11.18 -1.33 -9.29
N TYR A 191 10.25 -2.26 -9.47
CA TYR A 191 10.49 -3.53 -10.16
C TYR A 191 11.06 -3.31 -11.57
N SER A 192 10.56 -2.32 -12.29
CA SER A 192 10.93 -2.09 -13.69
C SER A 192 12.19 -1.24 -13.84
N HIS A 193 12.35 -0.21 -12.99
CA HIS A 193 13.26 0.91 -13.22
C HIS A 193 14.34 1.11 -12.14
N SER A 194 14.18 0.55 -10.94
CA SER A 194 15.15 0.74 -9.85
C SER A 194 16.27 -0.31 -9.90
N SER A 195 17.46 0.09 -9.43
CA SER A 195 18.66 -0.74 -9.36
C SER A 195 19.48 -0.37 -8.14
N PHE A 196 20.11 -1.38 -7.51
CA PHE A 196 21.04 -1.17 -6.41
C PHE A 196 22.38 -0.60 -6.88
N LYS A 197 22.77 -0.85 -8.15
CA LYS A 197 23.94 -0.18 -8.77
C LYS A 197 23.67 1.28 -9.09
N ASN A 198 22.43 1.62 -9.43
CA ASN A 198 22.01 2.97 -9.80
C ASN A 198 20.93 3.50 -8.86
N LYS A 199 21.27 3.68 -7.58
CA LYS A 199 20.34 4.16 -6.53
C LYS A 199 19.68 5.50 -6.86
N ALA A 200 20.29 6.30 -7.74
CA ALA A 200 19.74 7.55 -8.23
C ALA A 200 18.38 7.38 -8.94
N PHE A 201 18.06 6.17 -9.44
CA PHE A 201 16.81 5.84 -10.13
C PHE A 201 15.74 5.20 -9.23
N THR A 202 15.89 5.27 -7.91
CA THR A 202 14.87 4.79 -6.98
C THR A 202 13.95 5.94 -6.58
N PRO A 203 12.63 5.89 -6.82
CA PRO A 203 11.75 6.98 -6.43
C PRO A 203 11.65 7.13 -4.91
N ASN A 204 11.07 8.23 -4.44
CA ASN A 204 10.70 8.33 -3.02
C ASN A 204 9.57 7.35 -2.65
N PRO A 205 9.39 7.02 -1.37
CA PRO A 205 8.17 6.41 -0.85
C PRO A 205 6.92 7.15 -1.34
N ALA A 206 5.82 6.42 -1.52
CA ALA A 206 4.57 6.99 -2.03
C ALA A 206 4.08 8.11 -1.10
N GLY A 207 3.67 9.24 -1.67
CA GLY A 207 3.12 10.38 -0.95
C GLY A 207 4.15 11.24 -0.22
N GLN A 208 5.41 10.81 -0.12
CA GLN A 208 6.44 11.58 0.57
C GLN A 208 6.84 12.81 -0.25
N ARG A 209 6.73 13.99 0.36
CA ARG A 209 7.17 15.28 -0.18
C ARG A 209 8.64 15.57 0.18
N ASP A 210 9.24 16.56 -0.47
CA ASP A 210 10.64 16.96 -0.24
C ASP A 210 10.91 17.47 1.19
N ASP A 211 9.89 17.96 1.89
CA ASP A 211 9.96 18.37 3.30
C ASP A 211 9.81 17.20 4.29
N GLY A 212 9.60 15.98 3.78
CA GLY A 212 9.42 14.75 4.56
C GLY A 212 7.98 14.50 5.02
N PHE A 213 7.03 15.40 4.74
CA PHE A 213 5.61 15.14 5.00
C PHE A 213 5.04 14.14 4.00
N TYR A 214 3.94 13.51 4.38
CA TYR A 214 3.17 12.63 3.54
C TYR A 214 1.81 13.23 3.23
N ASP A 215 1.50 13.31 1.94
CA ASP A 215 0.27 13.90 1.45
C ASP A 215 -0.65 12.85 0.81
N VAL A 216 -1.95 13.02 1.04
CA VAL A 216 -3.02 12.21 0.46
C VAL A 216 -4.20 13.11 0.13
N GLU A 217 -4.74 13.03 -1.08
CA GLU A 217 -6.05 13.57 -1.41
C GLU A 217 -7.07 12.43 -1.53
N ILE A 218 -8.22 12.58 -0.88
CA ILE A 218 -9.32 11.61 -0.84
C ILE A 218 -10.58 12.28 -1.39
N ILE A 219 -11.15 11.71 -2.44
CA ILE A 219 -12.38 12.19 -3.07
C ILE A 219 -13.46 11.13 -2.87
N PRO A 220 -14.41 11.32 -1.93
CA PRO A 220 -15.56 10.42 -1.78
C PRO A 220 -16.39 10.41 -3.07
N SER A 221 -16.69 9.22 -3.60
CA SER A 221 -17.46 9.06 -4.83
C SER A 221 -18.97 9.00 -4.60
N GLU A 222 -19.40 8.76 -3.37
CA GLU A 222 -20.82 8.65 -3.00
C GLU A 222 -21.42 10.00 -2.57
N SER A 223 -22.73 10.16 -2.74
CA SER A 223 -23.47 11.35 -2.28
C SER A 223 -23.53 11.40 -0.76
N THR A 224 -22.52 12.04 -0.17
CA THR A 224 -22.36 12.34 1.25
C THR A 224 -22.02 13.81 1.43
N HIS A 225 -22.07 14.32 2.67
CA HIS A 225 -21.68 15.70 2.97
C HIS A 225 -20.16 15.90 3.00
N LEU A 226 -19.39 14.81 2.94
CA LEU A 226 -17.93 14.86 2.91
C LEU A 226 -17.46 15.44 1.58
N LYS A 227 -16.79 16.59 1.66
CA LYS A 227 -16.08 17.20 0.53
C LYS A 227 -14.75 16.48 0.29
N PRO A 228 -14.09 16.69 -0.87
CA PRO A 228 -12.71 16.25 -1.07
C PRO A 228 -11.80 16.67 0.10
N LEU A 229 -11.01 15.72 0.59
CA LEU A 229 -10.15 15.87 1.77
C LEU A 229 -8.70 15.89 1.32
N LYS A 230 -7.93 16.88 1.78
CA LYS A 230 -6.47 16.89 1.65
C LYS A 230 -5.87 16.68 3.03
N LEU A 231 -5.12 15.60 3.19
CA LEU A 231 -4.45 15.25 4.43
C LEU A 231 -2.96 15.35 4.23
N SER A 232 -2.27 15.94 5.21
CA SER A 232 -0.82 16.01 5.27
C SER A 232 -0.37 15.69 6.69
N GLY A 233 0.70 14.90 6.84
CA GLY A 233 1.20 14.50 8.14
C GLY A 233 2.56 13.83 8.10
N ILE A 234 3.23 13.75 9.25
CA ILE A 234 4.49 13.01 9.40
C ILE A 234 4.15 11.57 9.81
N SER A 235 3.49 10.85 8.90
CA SER A 235 2.96 9.52 9.21
C SER A 235 4.06 8.46 9.40
N LYS A 236 5.29 8.76 8.93
CA LYS A 236 6.51 7.94 9.09
C LYS A 236 7.69 8.85 9.46
N PRO A 237 7.96 9.08 10.76
CA PRO A 237 8.98 10.03 11.21
C PRO A 237 10.41 9.61 10.85
N LEU A 238 10.65 8.32 10.62
CA LEU A 238 11.89 7.79 10.08
C LEU A 238 11.62 7.33 8.65
N SER A 239 11.95 8.18 7.68
CA SER A 239 11.85 7.87 6.25
C SER A 239 13.16 8.22 5.54
N VAL A 240 13.45 7.48 4.47
CA VAL A 240 14.58 7.78 3.58
C VAL A 240 14.04 8.58 2.40
N SER A 241 14.66 9.73 2.13
CA SER A 241 14.42 10.49 0.91
C SER A 241 15.55 10.24 -0.08
N ASN A 242 15.20 10.05 -1.35
CA ASN A 242 16.15 10.07 -2.44
C ASN A 242 16.48 11.53 -2.79
N ASN A 243 17.76 11.87 -2.72
CA ASN A 243 18.26 13.20 -3.08
C ASN A 243 18.59 13.38 -4.58
N TRP A 244 18.35 12.34 -5.40
CA TRP A 244 18.62 12.33 -6.84
C TRP A 244 17.37 12.69 -7.66
N LEU A 245 17.35 12.42 -8.97
CA LEU A 245 16.20 12.74 -9.83
C LEU A 245 15.13 11.66 -9.83
N GLY A 246 15.51 10.41 -9.55
CA GLY A 246 14.64 9.26 -9.69
C GLY A 246 14.55 8.72 -11.12
N PRO A 247 13.67 7.73 -11.38
CA PRO A 247 13.56 7.12 -12.69
C PRO A 247 12.74 7.98 -13.65
N GLN A 248 13.12 7.93 -14.93
CA GLN A 248 12.27 8.35 -16.04
C GLN A 248 11.41 7.16 -16.48
N VAL A 249 10.10 7.32 -16.43
CA VAL A 249 9.10 6.30 -16.76
C VAL A 249 8.41 6.70 -18.06
N ASP A 250 8.94 6.17 -19.16
CA ASP A 250 8.36 6.34 -20.51
C ASP A 250 7.23 5.34 -20.76
N ASP A 251 7.41 4.12 -20.25
CA ASP A 251 6.42 3.06 -20.22
C ASP A 251 6.62 2.16 -18.97
N LEU A 252 5.68 1.23 -18.78
CA LEU A 252 5.74 0.21 -17.75
C LEU A 252 5.96 -1.20 -18.34
N PHE A 253 6.61 -1.29 -19.50
CA PHE A 253 6.84 -2.56 -20.20
C PHE A 253 8.13 -3.22 -19.71
N TYR A 254 8.01 -4.03 -18.66
CA TYR A 254 9.08 -4.91 -18.19
C TYR A 254 8.54 -6.34 -18.00
N PRO A 255 9.32 -7.42 -18.29
CA PRO A 255 8.85 -8.79 -18.10
C PRO A 255 8.28 -9.03 -16.70
N GLY A 256 7.03 -9.52 -16.63
CA GLY A 256 6.32 -9.76 -15.36
C GLY A 256 5.43 -8.61 -14.86
N THR A 257 5.54 -7.39 -15.40
CA THR A 257 4.72 -6.23 -14.96
C THR A 257 3.21 -6.44 -15.10
N HIS A 258 2.75 -7.04 -16.20
CA HIS A 258 1.33 -7.39 -16.38
C HIS A 258 0.83 -8.38 -15.34
N TYR A 259 1.67 -9.36 -14.96
CA TYR A 259 1.35 -10.30 -13.89
C TYR A 259 1.24 -9.57 -12.54
N LEU A 260 2.16 -8.65 -12.24
CA LEU A 260 2.08 -7.83 -11.01
C LEU A 260 0.82 -6.97 -10.99
N ALA A 261 0.46 -6.34 -12.12
CA ALA A 261 -0.77 -5.56 -12.24
C ALA A 261 -2.01 -6.42 -11.98
N ALA A 262 -2.08 -7.62 -12.56
CA ALA A 262 -3.19 -8.57 -12.34
C ALA A 262 -3.29 -9.02 -10.87
N ILE A 263 -2.16 -9.22 -10.19
CA ILE A 263 -2.15 -9.53 -8.75
C ILE A 263 -2.73 -8.36 -7.93
N TYR A 264 -2.26 -7.12 -8.17
CA TYR A 264 -2.73 -5.96 -7.42
C TYR A 264 -4.17 -5.53 -7.75
N ASN A 265 -4.66 -5.92 -8.93
CA ASN A 265 -6.08 -5.84 -9.31
C ASN A 265 -6.96 -6.93 -8.70
N GLU A 266 -6.38 -7.87 -7.95
CA GLU A 266 -7.09 -9.02 -7.38
C GLU A 266 -7.65 -10.00 -8.42
N GLU A 267 -7.21 -9.90 -9.68
CA GLU A 267 -7.52 -10.86 -10.75
C GLU A 267 -6.82 -12.21 -10.52
N ILE A 268 -5.63 -12.17 -9.89
CA ILE A 268 -4.86 -13.35 -9.50
C ILE A 268 -4.69 -13.41 -7.98
N THR A 269 -5.47 -14.27 -7.34
CA THR A 269 -5.45 -14.50 -5.90
C THR A 269 -5.14 -15.96 -5.58
N ASN A 270 -3.88 -16.24 -5.23
CA ASN A 270 -3.41 -17.56 -4.84
C ASN A 270 -2.25 -17.47 -3.83
N GLU A 271 -1.72 -18.62 -3.43
CA GLU A 271 -0.63 -18.70 -2.45
C GLU A 271 0.62 -17.98 -2.96
N ILE A 272 1.02 -18.24 -4.21
CA ILE A 272 2.23 -17.65 -4.80
C ILE A 272 2.06 -16.15 -5.00
N SER A 273 0.91 -15.64 -5.43
CA SER A 273 0.71 -14.20 -5.61
C SER A 273 0.87 -13.44 -4.29
N SER A 274 0.42 -14.03 -3.17
CA SER A 274 0.66 -13.49 -1.83
C SER A 274 2.15 -13.46 -1.46
N SER A 275 2.90 -14.51 -1.82
CA SER A 275 4.36 -14.53 -1.66
C SER A 275 5.05 -13.47 -2.52
N VAL A 276 4.62 -13.27 -3.77
CA VAL A 276 5.16 -12.24 -4.67
C VAL A 276 4.94 -10.83 -4.12
N ILE A 277 3.72 -10.51 -3.64
CA ILE A 277 3.44 -9.20 -3.00
C ILE A 277 4.36 -8.99 -1.79
N SER A 278 4.53 -10.02 -0.97
CA SER A 278 5.40 -9.95 0.22
C SER A 278 6.85 -9.74 -0.18
N SER A 279 7.32 -10.41 -1.22
CA SER A 279 8.68 -10.24 -1.75
C SER A 279 8.91 -8.85 -2.34
N LEU A 280 7.96 -8.29 -3.10
CA LEU A 280 8.06 -6.92 -3.61
C LEU A 280 8.12 -5.89 -2.49
N ARG A 281 7.31 -6.08 -1.44
CA ARG A 281 7.38 -5.24 -0.22
C ARG A 281 8.75 -5.32 0.44
N SER A 282 9.34 -6.50 0.56
CA SER A 282 10.68 -6.66 1.11
C SER A 282 11.76 -6.04 0.20
N CYS A 283 11.67 -6.19 -1.11
CA CYS A 283 12.56 -5.49 -2.05
C CYS A 283 12.47 -3.97 -1.91
N ARG A 284 11.25 -3.43 -1.80
CA ARG A 284 11.03 -2.00 -1.50
C ARG A 284 11.76 -1.58 -0.22
N GLN A 285 11.62 -2.35 0.85
CA GLN A 285 12.31 -2.06 2.12
C GLN A 285 13.83 -2.07 1.96
N SER A 286 14.38 -2.97 1.14
CA SER A 286 15.82 -3.00 0.85
C SER A 286 16.31 -1.71 0.20
N PHE A 287 15.55 -1.12 -0.74
CA PHE A 287 15.92 0.15 -1.36
C PHE A 287 16.02 1.33 -0.39
N TYR A 288 15.29 1.26 0.73
CA TYR A 288 15.26 2.30 1.76
C TYR A 288 15.91 1.85 3.07
N SER A 289 16.66 0.75 3.05
CA SER A 289 17.33 0.23 4.25
C SER A 289 18.54 1.08 4.60
N ILE A 290 18.73 1.31 5.90
CA ILE A 290 19.92 1.96 6.42
C ILE A 290 21.02 0.90 6.54
N GLY A 291 22.02 0.96 5.66
CA GLY A 291 23.19 0.08 5.69
C GLY A 291 23.14 -1.04 4.64
N SER A 292 24.30 -1.32 4.06
CA SER A 292 24.50 -2.28 2.98
C SER A 292 24.22 -3.72 3.40
N GLU A 293 24.54 -4.08 4.64
CA GLU A 293 24.34 -5.39 5.22
C GLU A 293 22.85 -5.71 5.34
N SER A 294 22.06 -4.77 5.88
CA SER A 294 20.62 -4.90 6.03
C SER A 294 19.94 -5.02 4.66
N GLN A 295 20.34 -4.18 3.70
CA GLN A 295 19.85 -4.23 2.32
C GLN A 295 20.08 -5.62 1.70
N PHE A 296 21.33 -6.10 1.71
CA PHE A 296 21.73 -7.37 1.12
C PHE A 296 21.05 -8.56 1.80
N LEU A 297 21.08 -8.63 3.13
CA LEU A 297 20.50 -9.75 3.88
C LEU A 297 18.98 -9.82 3.69
N ASN A 298 18.30 -8.67 3.67
CA ASN A 298 16.86 -8.63 3.42
C ASN A 298 16.52 -9.15 2.00
N LEU A 299 17.31 -8.80 0.97
CA LEU A 299 17.14 -9.36 -0.37
C LEU A 299 17.38 -10.87 -0.39
N LEU A 300 18.42 -11.35 0.30
CA LEU A 300 18.72 -12.78 0.35
C LEU A 300 17.58 -13.58 1.00
N PHE A 301 17.05 -13.09 2.12
CA PHE A 301 15.88 -13.70 2.78
C PHE A 301 14.61 -13.58 1.95
N THR A 302 14.49 -12.51 1.15
CA THR A 302 13.38 -12.34 0.20
C THR A 302 13.41 -13.41 -0.88
N LEU A 303 14.59 -13.69 -1.45
CA LEU A 303 14.77 -14.75 -2.44
C LEU A 303 14.47 -16.12 -1.85
N ASP A 304 15.00 -16.41 -0.66
CA ASP A 304 14.71 -17.67 0.06
C ASP A 304 13.21 -17.81 0.36
N GLY A 305 12.55 -16.75 0.82
CA GLY A 305 11.11 -16.74 1.11
C GLY A 305 10.24 -16.91 -0.13
N LEU A 306 10.66 -16.37 -1.28
CA LEU A 306 9.95 -16.53 -2.55
C LEU A 306 10.13 -17.93 -3.15
N ALA A 307 11.35 -18.47 -3.08
CA ALA A 307 11.67 -19.80 -3.60
C ALA A 307 11.14 -20.94 -2.69
N ASP A 308 10.98 -20.66 -1.40
CA ASP A 308 10.51 -21.59 -0.35
C ASP A 308 11.22 -22.96 -0.36
N PRO A 309 12.56 -23.00 -0.24
CA PRO A 309 13.28 -24.26 -0.14
C PRO A 309 12.82 -25.04 1.10
N GLU A 310 12.79 -26.37 0.99
CA GLU A 310 12.48 -27.24 2.13
C GLU A 310 13.44 -26.99 3.30
N LYS A 311 12.93 -26.95 4.53
CA LYS A 311 13.73 -26.69 5.75
C LYS A 311 14.99 -27.56 5.89
N LYS A 312 14.91 -28.80 5.39
CA LYS A 312 16.02 -29.78 5.43
C LYS A 312 17.04 -29.62 4.30
N TRP A 313 16.74 -28.79 3.30
CA TRP A 313 17.68 -28.51 2.21
C TRP A 313 18.65 -27.43 2.68
N THR A 314 19.90 -27.84 2.84
CA THR A 314 21.00 -26.96 3.23
C THR A 314 22.17 -27.14 2.25
N GLY A 315 23.13 -26.20 2.28
CA GLY A 315 24.32 -26.26 1.45
C GLY A 315 24.00 -26.38 -0.05
N TRP A 316 24.64 -27.34 -0.73
CA TRP A 316 24.45 -27.54 -2.17
C TRP A 316 23.00 -27.84 -2.56
N LYS A 317 22.22 -28.52 -1.71
CA LYS A 317 20.84 -28.89 -2.03
C LYS A 317 19.92 -27.66 -2.07
N HIS A 318 20.13 -26.73 -1.16
CA HIS A 318 19.45 -25.43 -1.20
C HIS A 318 19.88 -24.63 -2.43
N ARG A 319 21.19 -24.50 -2.66
CA ARG A 319 21.75 -23.67 -3.74
C ARG A 319 21.35 -24.15 -5.13
N SER A 320 21.42 -25.46 -5.39
CA SER A 320 21.03 -26.03 -6.69
C SER A 320 19.52 -25.95 -6.94
N TYR A 321 18.70 -26.01 -5.89
CA TYR A 321 17.26 -25.77 -6.02
C TYR A 321 16.95 -24.36 -6.51
N ILE A 322 17.49 -23.35 -5.81
CA ILE A 322 17.27 -21.95 -6.20
C ILE A 322 17.84 -21.72 -7.60
N ALA A 323 19.08 -22.15 -7.88
CA ALA A 323 19.69 -22.03 -9.21
C ALA A 323 18.82 -22.63 -10.33
N ALA A 324 18.16 -23.77 -10.09
CA ALA A 324 17.27 -24.39 -11.08
C ALA A 324 16.05 -23.52 -11.40
N LEU A 325 15.52 -22.79 -10.42
CA LEU A 325 14.40 -21.86 -10.63
C LEU A 325 14.80 -20.64 -11.47
N ILE A 326 15.98 -20.06 -11.22
CA ILE A 326 16.40 -18.80 -11.85
C ILE A 326 17.27 -18.97 -13.11
N CYS A 327 17.55 -20.21 -13.54
CA CYS A 327 18.40 -20.47 -14.71
C CYS A 327 17.72 -20.32 -16.08
N GLU A 328 16.41 -20.05 -16.12
CA GLU A 328 15.63 -19.91 -17.37
C GLU A 328 15.79 -21.10 -18.33
N ARG A 329 15.88 -22.32 -17.78
CA ARG A 329 16.15 -23.56 -18.54
C ARG A 329 17.46 -23.57 -19.33
N SER A 330 18.44 -22.74 -18.97
CA SER A 330 19.77 -22.78 -19.55
C SER A 330 20.76 -23.51 -18.63
N PRO A 331 21.32 -24.66 -19.04
CA PRO A 331 22.32 -25.38 -18.25
C PRO A 331 23.58 -24.56 -17.97
N ASN A 332 23.96 -23.67 -18.89
CA ASN A 332 25.11 -22.79 -18.72
C ASN A 332 24.82 -21.70 -17.68
N LYS A 333 23.62 -21.09 -17.72
CA LYS A 333 23.20 -20.15 -16.67
C LYS A 333 23.09 -20.85 -15.32
N PHE A 334 22.58 -22.08 -15.28
CA PHE A 334 22.51 -22.88 -14.06
C PHE A 334 23.91 -23.07 -13.44
N HIS A 335 24.91 -23.42 -14.24
CA HIS A 335 26.29 -23.57 -13.78
C HIS A 335 26.83 -22.27 -13.17
N SER A 336 26.72 -21.15 -13.88
CA SER A 336 27.24 -19.85 -13.40
C SER A 336 26.52 -19.37 -12.15
N ILE A 337 25.19 -19.52 -12.10
CA ILE A 337 24.37 -19.12 -10.95
C ILE A 337 24.70 -19.98 -9.73
N LEU A 338 24.85 -21.30 -9.90
CA LEU A 338 25.15 -22.20 -8.78
C LEU A 338 26.51 -21.87 -8.14
N GLU A 339 27.51 -21.58 -8.95
CA GLU A 339 28.83 -21.14 -8.47
C GLU A 339 28.75 -19.79 -7.76
N GLU A 340 28.10 -18.80 -8.38
CA GLU A 340 27.98 -17.47 -7.80
C GLU A 340 27.17 -17.48 -6.50
N PHE A 341 26.09 -18.26 -6.44
CA PHE A 341 25.26 -18.37 -5.25
C PHE A 341 25.98 -19.10 -4.11
N ASP A 342 26.86 -20.07 -4.41
CA ASP A 342 27.76 -20.65 -3.41
C ASP A 342 28.73 -19.61 -2.83
N ARG A 343 29.34 -18.79 -3.69
CA ARG A 343 30.21 -17.67 -3.30
C ARG A 343 29.48 -16.69 -2.39
N ILE A 344 28.28 -16.25 -2.78
CA ILE A 344 27.45 -15.33 -1.99
C ILE A 344 27.17 -15.89 -0.59
N TYR A 345 26.78 -17.17 -0.47
CA TYR A 345 26.49 -17.73 0.86
C TYR A 345 27.74 -17.90 1.72
N ASN A 346 28.83 -18.46 1.17
CA ASN A 346 29.99 -18.81 1.98
C ASN A 346 30.95 -17.64 2.20
N ASP A 347 31.14 -16.79 1.21
CA ASP A 347 32.22 -15.80 1.21
C ASP A 347 31.73 -14.38 1.56
N ILE A 348 30.42 -14.14 1.47
CA ILE A 348 29.79 -12.87 1.84
C ILE A 348 28.85 -13.09 3.03
N ARG A 349 27.71 -13.78 2.85
CA ARG A 349 26.68 -13.91 3.89
C ARG A 349 27.22 -14.53 5.18
N ASN A 350 28.01 -15.60 5.11
CA ASN A 350 28.56 -16.21 6.33
C ASN A 350 29.56 -15.28 7.03
N LYS A 351 30.34 -14.47 6.31
CA LYS A 351 31.21 -13.48 6.94
C LYS A 351 30.40 -12.39 7.64
N LEU A 352 29.34 -11.90 7.00
CA LEU A 352 28.46 -10.90 7.59
C LEU A 352 27.72 -11.45 8.82
N VAL A 353 27.11 -12.63 8.71
CA VAL A 353 26.19 -13.17 9.74
C VAL A 353 26.90 -13.95 10.85
N HIS A 354 27.97 -14.69 10.53
CA HIS A 354 28.64 -15.57 11.50
C HIS A 354 29.97 -15.03 12.00
N GLU A 355 30.70 -14.29 11.17
CA GLU A 355 31.96 -13.65 11.59
C GLU A 355 31.76 -12.21 12.06
N GLY A 356 30.55 -11.64 11.90
CA GLY A 356 30.23 -10.26 12.31
C GLY A 356 31.03 -9.22 11.54
N ARG A 357 31.38 -9.51 10.28
CA ARG A 357 32.07 -8.55 9.41
C ARG A 357 31.08 -7.60 8.76
N ASP A 358 31.59 -6.44 8.37
CA ASP A 358 30.89 -5.48 7.52
C ASP A 358 31.40 -5.54 6.08
N PHE A 359 30.64 -5.00 5.13
CA PHE A 359 31.04 -4.97 3.72
C PHE A 359 32.37 -4.23 3.49
N TYR A 360 32.74 -3.25 4.33
CA TYR A 360 34.05 -2.59 4.22
C TYR A 360 35.24 -3.53 4.54
N GLN A 361 34.99 -4.67 5.18
CA GLN A 361 35.99 -5.68 5.55
C GLN A 361 36.03 -6.87 4.58
N ILE A 362 35.21 -6.83 3.53
CA ILE A 362 35.08 -7.86 2.51
C ILE A 362 35.41 -7.18 1.17
N PRO A 363 36.08 -7.87 0.22
CA PRO A 363 36.45 -7.27 -1.06
C PRO A 363 35.27 -6.99 -2.00
N ASP A 364 34.05 -7.37 -1.62
CA ASP A 364 32.86 -7.35 -2.45
C ASP A 364 32.12 -6.01 -2.35
N ASP A 365 31.71 -5.48 -3.49
CA ASP A 365 30.84 -4.31 -3.55
C ASP A 365 29.40 -4.71 -3.14
N PRO A 366 28.82 -4.08 -2.10
CA PRO A 366 27.48 -4.41 -1.66
C PRO A 366 26.39 -4.17 -2.71
N ASP A 367 26.56 -3.18 -3.58
CA ASP A 367 25.58 -2.80 -4.59
C ASP A 367 25.56 -3.83 -5.72
N ASP A 368 26.72 -4.35 -6.11
CA ASP A 368 26.84 -5.43 -7.09
C ASP A 368 26.19 -6.73 -6.61
N VAL A 369 26.45 -7.11 -5.35
CA VAL A 369 25.88 -8.33 -4.77
C VAL A 369 24.38 -8.18 -4.55
N SER A 370 23.92 -7.02 -4.08
CA SER A 370 22.49 -6.72 -3.91
C SER A 370 21.75 -6.75 -5.25
N GLU A 371 22.32 -6.14 -6.29
CA GLU A 371 21.77 -6.18 -7.64
C GLU A 371 21.66 -7.61 -8.16
N THR A 372 22.66 -8.46 -7.90
CA THR A 372 22.65 -9.87 -8.30
C THR A 372 21.48 -10.63 -7.68
N ILE A 373 21.27 -10.50 -6.37
CA ILE A 373 20.14 -11.14 -5.68
C ILE A 373 18.81 -10.53 -6.14
N TYR A 374 18.74 -9.23 -6.35
CA TYR A 374 17.54 -8.59 -6.86
C TYR A 374 17.17 -9.10 -8.26
N CYS A 375 18.14 -9.26 -9.16
CA CYS A 375 17.95 -9.88 -10.46
C CYS A 375 17.40 -11.30 -10.33
N TYR A 376 17.92 -12.12 -9.40
CA TYR A 376 17.39 -13.47 -9.15
C TYR A 376 15.92 -13.46 -8.71
N ILE A 377 15.53 -12.52 -7.85
CA ILE A 377 14.12 -12.32 -7.47
C ILE A 377 13.28 -11.95 -8.69
N LYS A 378 13.76 -11.01 -9.52
CA LYS A 378 13.05 -10.60 -10.74
C LYS A 378 12.84 -11.76 -11.71
N THR A 379 13.89 -12.56 -11.94
CA THR A 379 13.82 -13.76 -12.80
C THR A 379 12.85 -14.80 -12.23
N LEU A 380 12.81 -15.00 -10.92
CA LEU A 380 11.87 -15.92 -10.30
C LEU A 380 10.41 -15.44 -10.44
N ILE A 381 10.16 -14.15 -10.22
CA ILE A 381 8.82 -13.55 -10.45
C ILE A 381 8.41 -13.73 -11.92
N GLN A 382 9.34 -13.52 -12.86
CA GLN A 382 9.06 -13.74 -14.28
C GLN A 382 8.77 -15.21 -14.58
N LEU A 383 9.54 -16.15 -14.03
CA LEU A 383 9.25 -17.59 -14.18
C LEU A 383 7.84 -17.93 -13.68
N ILE A 384 7.47 -17.42 -12.51
CA ILE A 384 6.14 -17.59 -11.93
C ILE A 384 5.05 -17.10 -12.89
N ALA A 385 5.24 -15.89 -13.44
CA ALA A 385 4.33 -15.31 -14.41
C ALA A 385 4.22 -16.17 -15.69
N ASP A 386 5.36 -16.55 -16.28
CA ASP A 386 5.42 -17.29 -17.54
C ASP A 386 4.85 -18.71 -17.44
N LYS A 387 4.91 -19.32 -16.26
CA LYS A 387 4.38 -20.67 -16.01
C LYS A 387 3.00 -20.68 -15.37
N GLY A 388 2.52 -19.52 -14.91
CA GLY A 388 1.22 -19.40 -14.24
C GLY A 388 1.14 -20.23 -12.95
N PHE A 389 2.23 -20.29 -12.18
CA PHE A 389 2.24 -21.10 -10.95
C PHE A 389 1.26 -20.55 -9.91
N SER A 390 0.49 -21.45 -9.30
CA SER A 390 -0.55 -21.11 -8.33
C SER A 390 -0.18 -21.42 -6.88
N ASN A 391 0.73 -22.38 -6.68
CA ASN A 391 1.16 -22.86 -5.36
C ASN A 391 2.62 -23.30 -5.36
N LYS A 392 3.24 -23.33 -4.18
CA LYS A 392 4.68 -23.61 -4.04
C LYS A 392 5.10 -25.02 -4.48
N SER A 393 4.16 -25.97 -4.50
CA SER A 393 4.41 -27.35 -4.94
C SER A 393 4.77 -27.39 -6.44
N GLU A 394 4.13 -26.55 -7.26
CA GLU A 394 4.40 -26.46 -8.69
C GLU A 394 5.81 -25.90 -8.98
N LEU A 395 6.22 -24.86 -8.27
CA LEU A 395 7.60 -24.33 -8.29
C LEU A 395 8.61 -25.43 -7.96
N LYS A 396 8.33 -26.18 -6.89
CA LYS A 396 9.19 -27.26 -6.46
C LYS A 396 9.29 -28.38 -7.48
N GLN A 397 8.16 -28.81 -8.04
CA GLN A 397 8.11 -29.84 -9.07
C GLN A 397 8.87 -29.42 -10.33
N TYR A 398 8.75 -28.14 -10.72
CA TYR A 398 9.48 -27.58 -11.84
C TYR A 398 11.00 -27.71 -11.64
N ALA A 399 11.53 -27.24 -10.50
CA ALA A 399 12.95 -27.33 -10.19
C ALA A 399 13.44 -28.79 -10.12
N MET A 400 12.67 -29.66 -9.44
CA MET A 400 13.01 -31.08 -9.33
C MET A 400 13.04 -31.80 -10.68
N THR A 401 12.20 -31.38 -11.63
CA THR A 401 12.20 -31.93 -12.99
C THR A 401 13.52 -31.60 -13.69
N LEU A 402 13.93 -30.33 -13.68
CA LEU A 402 15.20 -29.90 -14.26
C LEU A 402 16.39 -30.61 -13.61
N LEU A 403 16.42 -30.66 -12.28
CA LEU A 403 17.53 -31.26 -11.52
C LEU A 403 17.67 -32.77 -11.72
N LYS A 404 16.65 -33.45 -12.25
CA LYS A 404 16.70 -34.88 -12.59
C LYS A 404 17.27 -35.15 -13.98
N GLU A 405 17.28 -34.16 -14.87
CA GLU A 405 17.86 -34.28 -16.21
C GLU A 405 19.39 -34.40 -16.14
N GLN A 406 19.96 -35.23 -17.02
CA GLN A 406 21.38 -35.56 -16.96
C GLN A 406 22.27 -34.33 -17.13
N ILE A 407 21.90 -33.41 -18.03
CA ILE A 407 22.68 -32.20 -18.29
C ILE A 407 22.82 -31.31 -17.05
N TYR A 408 21.79 -31.20 -16.21
CA TYR A 408 21.84 -30.43 -14.97
C TYR A 408 22.58 -31.18 -13.86
N LYS A 409 22.47 -32.52 -13.81
CA LYS A 409 23.28 -33.35 -12.90
C LYS A 409 24.77 -33.19 -13.19
N ASP A 410 25.16 -33.24 -14.47
CA ASP A 410 26.54 -33.09 -14.89
C ASP A 410 27.08 -31.70 -14.53
N LYS A 411 26.30 -30.64 -14.79
CA LYS A 411 26.66 -29.26 -14.40
C LYS A 411 26.74 -29.08 -12.90
N CYS A 412 25.82 -29.66 -12.13
CA CYS A 412 25.89 -29.62 -10.67
C CYS A 412 27.14 -30.36 -10.15
N HIS A 413 27.45 -31.52 -10.71
CA HIS A 413 28.63 -32.31 -10.35
C HIS A 413 29.92 -31.53 -10.64
N GLU A 414 30.02 -30.92 -11.82
CA GLU A 414 31.15 -30.08 -12.24
C GLU A 414 31.41 -28.93 -11.25
N VAL A 415 30.37 -28.16 -10.90
CA VAL A 415 30.50 -27.03 -9.96
C VAL A 415 30.88 -27.51 -8.56
N VAL A 416 30.18 -28.52 -8.03
CA VAL A 416 30.47 -29.06 -6.69
C VAL A 416 31.90 -29.57 -6.62
N GLN A 417 32.35 -30.33 -7.62
CA GLN A 417 33.71 -30.86 -7.67
C GLN A 417 34.74 -29.72 -7.66
N ARG A 418 34.60 -28.77 -8.58
CA ARG A 418 35.55 -27.66 -8.72
C ARG A 418 35.60 -26.79 -7.46
N VAL A 419 34.44 -26.35 -6.98
CA VAL A 419 34.35 -25.44 -5.83
C VAL A 419 34.79 -26.12 -4.54
N SER A 420 34.44 -27.39 -4.32
CA SER A 420 34.91 -28.14 -3.15
C SER A 420 36.43 -28.31 -3.14
N ILE A 421 37.05 -28.61 -4.29
CA ILE A 421 38.51 -28.71 -4.41
C ILE A 421 39.18 -27.36 -4.08
N VAL A 422 38.68 -26.26 -4.66
CA VAL A 422 39.22 -24.91 -4.40
C VAL A 422 39.10 -24.52 -2.93
N ARG A 423 38.04 -24.97 -2.25
CA ARG A 423 37.81 -24.71 -0.82
C ARG A 423 38.46 -25.75 0.11
N GLU A 424 39.28 -26.67 -0.42
CA GLU A 424 39.92 -27.77 0.34
C GLU A 424 38.92 -28.66 1.11
N LYS A 425 37.72 -28.83 0.57
CA LYS A 425 36.66 -29.68 1.13
C LYS A 425 36.44 -30.92 0.28
N LYS A 426 35.98 -32.00 0.91
CA LYS A 426 35.55 -33.20 0.19
C LYS A 426 34.27 -32.88 -0.62
N PRO A 427 34.22 -33.18 -1.92
CA PRO A 427 33.00 -33.01 -2.72
C PRO A 427 31.85 -33.88 -2.18
N GLU A 428 30.71 -33.24 -1.93
CA GLU A 428 29.47 -33.92 -1.52
C GLU A 428 28.47 -33.84 -2.68
N HIS A 429 28.45 -34.89 -3.50
CA HIS A 429 27.54 -34.95 -4.63
C HIS A 429 26.12 -35.26 -4.17
N LEU A 430 25.18 -34.48 -4.69
CA LEU A 430 23.77 -34.57 -4.35
C LEU A 430 23.06 -35.64 -5.17
N SER A 431 22.01 -36.20 -4.58
CA SER A 431 20.97 -36.96 -5.27
C SER A 431 19.63 -36.21 -5.14
N TRP A 432 18.96 -36.00 -6.28
CA TRP A 432 17.72 -35.22 -6.45
C TRP A 432 16.52 -36.08 -6.83
#